data_AF-A0A2D8ADH6-F1
#
_entry.id   AF-A0A2D8ADH6-F1
#
_cell.length_a   1.000
_cell.length_b   1.000
_cell.length_c   1.000
_cell.angle_alpha   90.00
_cell.angle_beta   90.00
_cell.angle_gamma   90.00
#
_symmetry.space_group_name_H-M   'P 1'
#
loop_
_entity.id
_entity.type
_entity.pdbx_description
1 polymer ?
#
loop_
_entity_poly.entity_id
_entity_poly.type
_entity_poly.pdbx_seq_one_letter_code
_entity_poly.pdbx_strand_id
1 'polypeptide(L)'
;MPSPGFVELGDRLAPITYRISGFDVEIRQHSLILRLARAMHAGWTSASPTTTTTMRAAMLQEFSDFSGGYGTRLFEAIGIGIDGETAQWAGSWNSTTHTYTVNMAETYTKIMAAMPIDTEATRAIANKAAQVFWLFFEAEVG
;
A
#
# COMPACT_ATOMS: atom_id res chain seq x y z
N MET A 1 0.78 2.63 -14.78
CA MET A 1 1.70 3.59 -15.42
C MET A 1 3.04 3.52 -14.69
N PRO A 2 4.13 4.19 -15.10
CA PRO A 2 5.35 4.16 -14.28
C PRO A 2 5.05 4.62 -12.85
N SER A 3 5.67 3.97 -11.88
CA SER A 3 5.54 4.37 -10.47
C SER A 3 5.89 5.85 -10.28
N PRO A 4 5.22 6.58 -9.35
CA PRO A 4 5.62 7.95 -8.98
C PRO A 4 7.05 8.05 -8.42
N GLY A 5 7.68 6.91 -8.11
CA GLY A 5 9.06 6.85 -7.66
C GLY A 5 9.16 6.79 -6.14
N PHE A 6 10.20 6.11 -5.65
CA PHE A 6 10.34 5.84 -4.20
C PHE A 6 10.52 7.12 -3.36
N VAL A 7 11.11 8.19 -3.92
CA VAL A 7 11.31 9.46 -3.21
C VAL A 7 9.95 10.11 -2.94
N GLU A 8 9.14 10.27 -3.99
CA GLU A 8 7.84 10.90 -3.86
C GLU A 8 6.88 10.05 -2.99
N LEU A 9 6.92 8.73 -3.14
CA LEU A 9 6.18 7.82 -2.25
C LEU A 9 6.63 7.97 -0.79
N GLY A 10 7.93 8.08 -0.53
CA GLY A 10 8.48 8.27 0.81
C GLY A 10 8.03 9.58 1.46
N ASP A 11 8.05 10.67 0.69
CA ASP A 11 7.60 11.98 1.15
C ASP A 11 6.10 11.99 1.45
N ARG A 12 5.29 11.28 0.65
CA ARG A 12 3.84 11.18 0.88
C ARG A 12 3.48 10.24 2.03
N LEU A 13 4.26 9.19 2.26
CA LEU A 13 4.08 8.26 3.39
C LEU A 13 4.46 8.90 4.73
N ALA A 14 5.40 9.85 4.75
CA ALA A 14 5.73 10.60 5.95
C ALA A 14 4.83 11.85 6.13
N PRO A 15 4.57 12.31 7.36
CA PRO A 15 4.69 11.56 8.61
C PRO A 15 3.57 10.50 8.75
N ILE A 16 3.83 9.48 9.59
CA ILE A 16 2.80 8.58 10.12
C ILE A 16 2.64 8.88 11.61
N THR A 17 1.42 9.23 12.03
CA THR A 17 1.12 9.57 13.42
C THR A 17 0.13 8.56 14.02
N TYR A 18 0.42 8.07 15.22
CA TYR A 18 -0.46 7.17 15.97
C TYR A 18 -0.28 7.38 17.47
N ARG A 19 -1.23 6.90 18.28
CA ARG A 19 -1.23 7.16 19.74
C ARG A 19 -0.87 5.92 20.54
N ILE A 20 0.05 6.06 21.51
CA ILE A 20 0.37 5.03 22.51
C ILE A 20 0.11 5.60 23.90
N SER A 21 -0.79 4.99 24.68
CA SER A 21 -1.01 5.33 26.09
C SER A 21 -1.22 6.83 26.35
N GLY A 22 -1.89 7.52 25.43
CA GLY A 22 -2.15 8.96 25.54
C GLY A 22 -1.10 9.88 24.88
N PHE A 23 0.03 9.35 24.43
CA PHE A 23 1.08 10.11 23.72
C PHE A 23 1.00 9.93 22.21
N ASP A 24 1.15 11.02 21.46
CA ASP A 24 1.26 10.97 20.01
C ASP A 24 2.69 10.59 19.61
N VAL A 25 2.81 9.53 18.82
CA VAL A 25 4.05 9.05 18.24
C VAL A 25 4.03 9.37 16.76
N GLU A 26 5.11 9.99 16.29
CA GLU A 26 5.25 10.38 14.90
C GLU A 26 6.49 9.72 14.28
N ILE A 27 6.28 8.99 13.20
CA ILE A 27 7.35 8.41 12.39
C ILE A 27 7.62 9.37 11.23
N ARG A 28 8.74 10.07 11.27
CA ARG A 28 9.28 10.90 10.17
C ARG A 28 10.54 10.27 9.61
N GLN A 29 10.70 10.26 8.28
CA GLN A 29 11.94 9.91 7.57
C GLN A 29 12.71 8.71 8.18
N HIS A 30 11.96 7.69 8.59
CA HIS A 30 12.50 6.49 9.23
C HIS A 30 12.84 5.47 8.15
N SER A 31 13.82 4.59 8.41
CA SER A 31 14.19 3.50 7.49
C SER A 31 12.98 2.67 7.07
N LEU A 32 12.03 2.47 7.98
CA LEU A 32 10.74 1.82 7.71
C LEU A 32 9.94 2.48 6.58
N ILE A 33 9.83 3.81 6.57
CA ILE A 33 9.08 4.57 5.56
C ILE A 33 9.77 4.45 4.20
N LEU A 34 11.09 4.57 4.16
CA LEU A 34 11.86 4.44 2.91
C LEU A 34 11.77 3.03 2.33
N ARG A 35 11.78 2.00 3.18
CA ARG A 35 11.58 0.61 2.76
C ARG A 35 10.16 0.37 2.26
N LEU A 36 9.15 0.90 2.96
CA LEU A 36 7.75 0.85 2.51
C LEU A 36 7.58 1.53 1.15
N ALA A 37 8.16 2.72 0.96
CA ALA A 37 8.15 3.43 -0.31
C ALA A 37 8.86 2.64 -1.44
N ARG A 38 9.98 2.00 -1.12
CA ARG A 38 10.72 1.13 -2.06
C ARG A 38 9.90 -0.08 -2.47
N ALA A 39 9.24 -0.75 -1.53
CA ALA A 39 8.34 -1.86 -1.82
C ALA A 39 7.14 -1.39 -2.66
N MET A 40 6.52 -0.26 -2.32
CA MET A 40 5.42 0.32 -3.11
C MET A 40 5.85 0.70 -4.52
N HIS A 41 7.06 1.21 -4.68
CA HIS A 41 7.64 1.52 -5.99
C HIS A 41 7.87 0.26 -6.83
N ALA A 42 8.51 -0.77 -6.26
CA ALA A 42 8.82 -2.01 -6.94
C ALA A 42 7.58 -2.85 -7.27
N GLY A 43 6.57 -2.81 -6.38
CA GLY A 43 5.28 -3.48 -6.54
C GLY A 43 4.28 -2.71 -7.37
N TRP A 44 4.61 -1.49 -7.82
CA TRP A 44 3.72 -0.68 -8.63
C TRP A 44 3.43 -1.40 -9.95
N THR A 45 2.14 -1.61 -10.25
CA THR A 45 1.76 -2.18 -11.55
C THR A 45 1.80 -1.10 -12.61
N SER A 46 2.83 -1.13 -13.46
CA SER A 46 2.95 -0.19 -14.57
C SER A 46 2.20 -0.65 -15.81
N ALA A 47 1.04 -0.04 -16.08
CA ALA A 47 0.39 0.10 -17.39
C ALA A 47 0.60 -1.08 -18.35
N SER A 48 0.28 -2.29 -17.91
CA SER A 48 -0.11 -3.36 -18.81
C SER A 48 -0.90 -4.42 -18.04
N PRO A 49 -2.15 -4.72 -18.44
CA PRO A 49 -2.98 -5.77 -17.83
C PRO A 49 -2.45 -7.19 -18.05
N THR A 50 -1.30 -7.37 -18.71
CA THR A 50 -0.67 -8.67 -18.97
C THR A 50 0.45 -9.02 -17.98
N THR A 51 0.94 -8.05 -17.20
CA THR A 51 2.03 -8.25 -16.24
C THR A 51 1.70 -7.49 -14.96
N THR A 52 0.91 -8.12 -14.09
CA THR A 52 0.70 -7.64 -12.73
C THR A 52 1.95 -7.91 -11.90
N THR A 53 2.75 -6.89 -11.62
CA THR A 53 3.64 -6.92 -10.46
C THR A 53 2.77 -6.96 -9.22
N THR A 54 3.05 -7.89 -8.31
CA THR A 54 2.26 -8.01 -7.08
C THR A 54 2.88 -7.12 -6.01
N MET A 55 2.13 -6.13 -5.56
CA MET A 55 2.47 -5.28 -4.41
C MET A 55 2.83 -6.17 -3.22
N ARG A 56 2.10 -7.28 -3.03
CA ARG A 56 2.41 -8.29 -2.03
C ARG A 56 3.82 -8.87 -2.17
N ALA A 57 4.25 -9.30 -3.36
CA ALA A 57 5.58 -9.90 -3.51
C ALA A 57 6.69 -8.88 -3.25
N ALA A 58 6.52 -7.63 -3.70
CA ALA A 58 7.47 -6.57 -3.42
C ALA A 58 7.60 -6.28 -1.91
N MET A 59 6.47 -6.27 -1.19
CA MET A 59 6.44 -6.13 0.28
C MET A 59 7.14 -7.30 0.98
N LEU A 60 6.86 -8.54 0.56
CA LEU A 60 7.49 -9.74 1.14
C LEU A 60 9.00 -9.77 0.89
N GLN A 61 9.44 -9.37 -0.31
CA GLN A 61 10.86 -9.31 -0.65
C GLN A 61 11.57 -8.24 0.18
N GLU A 62 11.03 -7.01 0.19
CA GLU A 62 11.63 -5.89 0.90
C GLU A 62 11.73 -6.18 2.39
N PHE A 63 10.69 -6.75 3.02
CA PHE A 63 10.63 -7.01 4.47
C PHE A 63 10.93 -8.47 4.86
N SER A 64 11.72 -9.16 4.06
CA SER A 64 12.10 -10.57 4.30
C SER A 64 13.00 -10.77 5.53
N ASP A 65 13.75 -9.76 5.93
CA ASP A 65 14.62 -9.71 7.12
C ASP A 65 13.84 -9.48 8.45
N PHE A 66 12.57 -9.09 8.38
CA PHE A 66 11.69 -8.95 9.55
C PHE A 66 11.25 -10.34 10.05
N SER A 67 12.21 -11.10 10.58
CA SER A 67 12.09 -12.51 11.01
C SER A 67 11.11 -12.77 12.17
N GLY A 68 10.36 -11.77 12.64
CA GLY A 68 9.46 -11.83 13.81
C GLY A 68 7.96 -12.02 13.52
N GLY A 69 7.57 -12.36 12.28
CA GLY A 69 6.22 -12.86 11.95
C GLY A 69 5.11 -11.80 11.82
N TYR A 70 5.06 -10.77 12.67
CA TYR A 70 3.95 -9.78 12.61
C TYR A 70 4.24 -8.56 11.73
N GLY A 71 5.51 -8.11 11.70
CA GLY A 71 5.90 -6.98 10.86
C GLY A 71 5.79 -7.29 9.36
N THR A 72 6.36 -8.41 8.90
CA THR A 72 6.24 -8.85 7.50
C THR A 72 4.78 -9.08 7.10
N ARG A 73 3.95 -9.63 8.00
CA ARG A 73 2.51 -9.84 7.74
C ARG A 73 1.71 -8.54 7.64
N LEU A 74 2.11 -7.47 8.34
CA LEU A 74 1.51 -6.14 8.12
C LEU A 74 1.75 -5.67 6.68
N PHE A 75 3.00 -5.74 6.21
CA PHE A 75 3.35 -5.28 4.86
C PHE A 75 2.77 -6.20 3.78
N GLU A 76 2.68 -7.49 4.05
CA GLU A 76 1.95 -8.45 3.22
C GLU A 76 0.47 -8.07 3.11
N ALA A 77 -0.19 -7.74 4.22
CA ALA A 77 -1.60 -7.32 4.23
C ALA A 77 -1.83 -6.03 3.44
N ILE A 78 -0.92 -5.05 3.55
CA ILE A 78 -0.93 -3.83 2.72
C ILE A 78 -0.87 -4.21 1.23
N GLY A 79 0.07 -5.10 0.87
CA GLY A 79 0.20 -5.60 -0.49
C GLY A 79 -1.05 -6.31 -1.01
N ILE A 80 -1.67 -7.18 -0.21
CA ILE A 80 -2.91 -7.88 -0.57
C ILE A 80 -4.05 -6.91 -0.86
N GLY A 81 -4.26 -5.90 -0.02
CA GLY A 81 -5.33 -4.94 -0.21
C GLY A 81 -5.17 -4.13 -1.49
N ILE A 82 -3.94 -3.66 -1.76
CA ILE A 82 -3.62 -2.92 -2.98
C ILE A 82 -3.71 -3.80 -4.23
N ASP A 83 -3.24 -5.05 -4.16
CA ASP A 83 -3.36 -6.01 -5.27
C ASP A 83 -4.83 -6.28 -5.61
N GLY A 84 -5.70 -6.36 -4.60
CA GLY A 84 -7.14 -6.55 -4.79
C GLY A 84 -7.81 -5.38 -5.51
N GLU A 85 -7.43 -4.14 -5.20
CA GLU A 85 -7.90 -2.94 -5.88
C GLU A 85 -7.37 -2.89 -7.34
N THR A 86 -6.07 -3.12 -7.51
CA THR A 86 -5.41 -3.14 -8.83
C THR A 86 -6.01 -4.22 -9.74
N ALA A 87 -6.39 -5.37 -9.19
CA ALA A 87 -7.05 -6.44 -9.94
C ALA A 87 -8.47 -6.07 -10.40
N GLN A 88 -9.24 -5.35 -9.57
CA GLN A 88 -10.57 -4.86 -9.95
C GLN A 88 -10.47 -3.84 -11.08
N TRP A 89 -9.50 -2.92 -10.99
CA TRP A 89 -9.18 -1.99 -12.07
C TRP A 89 -8.77 -2.73 -13.36
N ALA A 90 -7.81 -3.65 -13.28
CA ALA A 90 -7.37 -4.41 -14.44
C ALA A 90 -8.50 -5.24 -15.07
N GLY A 91 -9.43 -5.78 -14.25
CA GLY A 91 -10.63 -6.46 -14.73
C GLY A 91 -11.59 -5.53 -15.47
N SER A 92 -11.73 -4.27 -15.03
CA SER A 92 -12.56 -3.27 -15.69
C SER A 92 -12.05 -2.85 -17.07
N TRP A 93 -10.73 -2.91 -17.30
CA TRP A 93 -10.09 -2.58 -18.57
C TRP A 93 -10.56 -3.45 -19.73
N ASN A 94 -10.88 -4.72 -19.45
CA ASN A 94 -11.37 -5.67 -20.46
C ASN A 94 -12.90 -5.63 -20.64
N SER A 95 -13.60 -4.69 -20.00
CA SER A 95 -15.06 -4.54 -20.12
C SER A 95 -15.45 -3.52 -21.20
N THR A 96 -16.64 -3.68 -21.78
CA THR A 96 -17.19 -2.77 -22.81
C THR A 96 -17.51 -1.36 -22.32
N THR A 97 -17.58 -1.17 -21.01
CA THR A 97 -17.82 0.11 -20.33
C THR A 97 -16.76 0.24 -19.25
N HIS A 98 -15.62 0.80 -19.63
CA HIS A 98 -14.49 1.03 -18.73
C HIS A 98 -14.82 2.15 -17.73
N THR A 99 -15.70 1.85 -16.78
CA THR A 99 -16.02 2.71 -15.63
C THR A 99 -15.44 2.05 -14.39
N TYR A 100 -14.34 2.61 -13.89
CA TYR A 100 -13.71 2.22 -12.65
C TYR A 100 -13.57 3.44 -11.74
N THR A 101 -13.78 3.24 -10.45
CA THR A 101 -13.59 4.29 -9.44
C THR A 101 -12.77 3.68 -8.32
N VAL A 102 -11.66 4.32 -7.99
CA VAL A 102 -10.80 3.83 -6.90
C VAL A 102 -11.55 3.97 -5.58
N ASN A 103 -11.55 2.91 -4.77
CA ASN A 103 -12.21 2.87 -3.49
C ASN A 103 -11.21 2.73 -2.34
N MET A 104 -10.76 3.87 -1.79
CA MET A 104 -9.84 3.90 -0.65
C MET A 104 -10.38 3.11 0.56
N ALA A 105 -11.69 3.23 0.84
CA ALA A 105 -12.30 2.58 2.00
C ALA A 105 -12.31 1.06 1.84
N GLU A 106 -12.56 0.56 0.62
CA GLU A 106 -12.50 -0.86 0.32
C GLU A 106 -11.06 -1.38 0.34
N THR A 107 -10.11 -0.64 -0.23
CA THR A 107 -8.68 -0.97 -0.14
C THR A 107 -8.26 -1.10 1.32
N TYR A 108 -8.56 -0.11 2.16
CA TYR A 108 -8.25 -0.15 3.59
C TYR A 108 -8.94 -1.33 4.30
N THR A 109 -10.21 -1.60 3.99
CA THR A 109 -10.96 -2.74 4.55
C THR A 109 -10.28 -4.08 4.21
N LYS A 110 -9.82 -4.26 2.97
CA LYS A 110 -9.07 -5.45 2.54
C LYS A 110 -7.74 -5.59 3.29
N ILE A 111 -7.02 -4.48 3.49
CA ILE A 111 -5.77 -4.48 4.27
C ILE A 111 -6.05 -4.91 5.72
N MET A 112 -7.04 -4.31 6.37
CA MET A 112 -7.39 -4.64 7.76
C MET A 112 -7.88 -6.09 7.91
N ALA A 113 -8.62 -6.61 6.92
CA ALA A 113 -9.08 -8.00 6.92
C ALA A 113 -7.92 -9.01 6.79
N ALA A 114 -6.83 -8.65 6.12
CA ALA A 114 -5.63 -9.48 5.97
C ALA A 114 -4.63 -9.31 7.13
N MET A 115 -4.87 -8.37 8.05
CA MET A 115 -3.91 -7.98 9.07
C MET A 115 -3.92 -8.95 10.27
N PRO A 116 -2.76 -9.42 10.75
CA PRO A 116 -2.70 -10.38 11.85
C PRO A 116 -2.89 -9.74 13.23
N ILE A 117 -2.63 -8.44 13.36
CA ILE A 117 -2.71 -7.68 14.61
C ILE A 117 -3.29 -6.30 14.30
N ASP A 118 -4.33 -5.95 15.05
CA ASP A 118 -5.00 -4.67 14.96
C ASP A 118 -4.56 -3.74 16.10
N THR A 119 -3.57 -2.89 15.84
CA THR A 119 -3.06 -1.87 16.77
C THR A 119 -3.17 -0.49 16.14
N GLU A 120 -3.14 0.57 16.96
CA GLU A 120 -3.12 1.96 16.47
C GLU A 120 -1.96 2.21 15.47
N ALA A 121 -0.79 1.64 15.72
CA ALA A 121 0.36 1.76 14.83
C ALA A 121 0.12 1.08 13.48
N THR A 122 -0.40 -0.15 13.48
CA THR A 122 -0.64 -0.93 12.26
C THR A 122 -1.77 -0.30 11.43
N ARG A 123 -2.84 0.18 12.08
CA ARG A 123 -3.91 0.97 11.43
C ARG A 123 -3.38 2.23 10.78
N ALA A 124 -2.54 2.99 11.47
CA ALA A 124 -1.98 4.23 10.95
C ALA A 124 -1.09 3.99 9.72
N ILE A 125 -0.22 2.97 9.78
CA ILE A 125 0.63 2.59 8.64
C ILE A 125 -0.23 2.12 7.46
N ALA A 126 -1.20 1.23 7.69
CA ALA A 126 -2.09 0.70 6.65
C ALA A 126 -2.95 1.80 6.01
N ASN A 127 -3.56 2.66 6.83
CA ASN A 127 -4.36 3.79 6.34
C ASN A 127 -3.51 4.74 5.50
N LYS A 128 -2.29 5.06 5.95
CA LYS A 128 -1.38 5.91 5.20
C LYS A 128 -0.96 5.28 3.87
N ALA A 129 -0.61 3.99 3.86
CA ALA A 129 -0.27 3.28 2.63
C ALA A 129 -1.44 3.25 1.63
N ALA A 130 -2.66 2.99 2.12
CA ALA A 130 -3.87 3.02 1.30
C ALA A 130 -4.15 4.41 0.72
N GLN A 131 -4.00 5.47 1.53
CA GLN A 131 -4.16 6.86 1.08
C GLN A 131 -3.16 7.25 0.01
N VAL A 132 -1.87 6.91 0.20
CA VAL A 132 -0.83 7.22 -0.77
C VAL A 132 -1.03 6.44 -2.07
N PHE A 133 -1.39 5.16 -1.98
CA PHE A 133 -1.75 4.37 -3.16
C PHE A 133 -2.93 5.01 -3.89
N TRP A 134 -4.04 5.28 -3.18
CA TRP A 134 -5.23 5.90 -3.74
C TRP A 134 -4.94 7.23 -4.43
N LEU A 135 -4.16 8.12 -3.80
CA LEU A 135 -3.82 9.43 -4.37
C LEU A 135 -3.18 9.32 -5.76
N PHE A 136 -2.21 8.43 -5.90
CA PHE A 136 -1.51 8.25 -7.17
C PHE A 136 -2.28 7.40 -8.16
N PHE A 137 -3.06 6.44 -7.68
CA PHE A 137 -3.85 5.55 -8.53
C PHE A 137 -5.11 6.23 -9.07
N GLU A 138 -5.78 7.07 -8.27
CA GLU A 138 -6.93 7.87 -8.72
C GLU A 138 -6.53 8.85 -9.84
N ALA A 139 -5.38 9.53 -9.68
CA ALA A 139 -4.83 10.39 -10.73
C ALA A 139 -4.46 9.63 -12.03
N GLU A 140 -4.34 8.30 -11.96
CA GLU A 140 -4.03 7.43 -13.10
C GLU A 140 -5.29 6.88 -13.80
N VAL A 141 -6.36 6.58 -13.05
CA VAL A 141 -7.57 5.95 -13.61
C VAL A 141 -8.72 6.92 -13.91
N GLY A 142 -8.68 8.14 -13.38
CA GLY A 142 -9.65 9.23 -13.64
C GLY A 142 -9.22 10.14 -14.78
#